data_AF-A0A5M7AUR3-F1
#
_entry.id   AF-A0A5M7AUR3-F1
#
_cell.length_a   1.000
_cell.length_b   1.000
_cell.length_c   1.000
_cell.angle_alpha   90.00
_cell.angle_beta   90.00
_cell.angle_gamma   90.00
#
_symmetry.space_group_name_H-M   'P 1'
#
loop_
_entity.id
_entity.type
_entity.pdbx_description
1 polymer ?
#
loop_
_entity_poly.entity_id
_entity_poly.type
_entity_poly.pdbx_seq_one_letter_code
_entity_poly.pdbx_strand_id
1 'polypeptide(L)'
;MNLEEDNIEKRKHAPLSNSEAASFFFIPIGFAKISKWENTDFNVSEMARFKKFGFERKIKQASEMRLYGMIFYISITILLTYFLG
;
A
#
# COMPACT_ATOMS: atom_id res chain seq x y z
N MET A 1 32.13 3.31 -10.86
CA MET A 1 30.71 3.22 -10.46
C MET A 1 29.92 4.04 -11.45
N ASN A 2 28.98 3.43 -12.19
CA ASN A 2 28.14 4.14 -13.15
C ASN A 2 27.03 4.90 -12.40
N LEU A 3 26.76 6.15 -12.78
CA LEU A 3 25.69 6.98 -12.23
C LEU A 3 24.32 6.29 -12.30
N GLU A 4 24.11 5.43 -13.31
CA GLU A 4 22.89 4.65 -13.47
C GLU A 4 22.73 3.57 -12.40
N GLU A 5 23.83 2.89 -12.02
CA GLU A 5 23.80 1.84 -11.00
C GLU A 5 23.50 2.44 -9.61
N ASP A 6 24.15 3.57 -9.28
CA ASP A 6 23.93 4.29 -8.02
C ASP A 6 22.49 4.82 -7.91
N ASN A 7 21.92 5.29 -9.03
CA ASN A 7 20.52 5.71 -9.08
C ASN A 7 19.53 4.54 -8.92
N ILE A 8 19.87 3.34 -9.41
CA ILE A 8 19.06 2.14 -9.22
C ILE A 8 19.11 1.68 -7.77
N GLU A 9 20.27 1.64 -7.14
CA GLU A 9 20.40 1.26 -5.72
C GLU A 9 19.66 2.23 -4.79
N LYS A 10 19.82 3.54 -5.01
CA LYS A 10 19.08 4.57 -4.26
C LYS A 10 17.56 4.39 -4.37
N ARG A 11 17.08 4.00 -5.56
CA ARG A 11 15.66 3.70 -5.77
C ARG A 11 15.22 2.47 -4.97
N LYS A 12 15.96 1.36 -5.01
CA LYS A 12 15.60 0.12 -4.29
C LYS A 12 15.36 0.32 -2.79
N HIS A 13 16.15 1.19 -2.16
CA HIS A 13 16.08 1.47 -0.72
C HIS A 13 15.21 2.66 -0.33
N ALA A 14 14.62 3.37 -1.30
CA ALA A 14 13.77 4.51 -1.03
C ALA A 14 12.55 4.10 -0.19
N PRO A 15 12.28 4.78 0.94
CA PRO A 15 11.09 4.51 1.73
C PRO A 15 9.83 4.94 1.00
N LEU A 16 8.71 4.34 1.39
CA LEU A 16 7.39 4.77 0.98
C LEU A 16 7.13 6.19 1.53
N SER A 17 6.60 7.08 0.70
CA SER A 17 6.20 8.41 1.18
C SER A 17 4.99 8.30 2.09
N ASN A 18 4.81 9.26 2.98
CA ASN A 18 3.67 9.28 3.91
C ASN A 18 2.33 9.30 3.19
N SER A 19 2.24 9.97 2.04
CA SER A 19 1.02 10.00 1.21
C SER A 19 0.72 8.64 0.58
N GLU A 20 1.74 7.97 0.02
CA GLU A 20 1.59 6.61 -0.51
C GLU A 20 1.15 5.67 0.63
N ALA A 21 1.83 5.72 1.78
CA ALA A 21 1.51 4.92 2.97
C ALA A 21 0.07 5.09 3.44
N ALA A 22 -0.41 6.35 3.49
CA ALA A 22 -1.80 6.65 3.86
C ALA A 22 -2.80 6.02 2.89
N SER A 23 -2.52 6.04 1.58
CA SER A 23 -3.37 5.37 0.59
C SER A 23 -3.45 3.85 0.81
N PHE A 24 -2.33 3.19 1.11
CA PHE A 24 -2.31 1.76 1.44
C PHE A 24 -3.04 1.44 2.76
N PHE A 25 -3.01 2.37 3.73
CA PHE A 25 -3.65 2.20 5.03
C PHE A 25 -5.17 2.38 4.99
N PHE A 26 -5.67 3.46 4.37
CA PHE A 26 -7.11 3.75 4.32
C PHE A 26 -7.86 2.93 3.28
N ILE A 27 -7.15 2.40 2.28
CA ILE A 27 -7.73 1.52 1.26
C ILE A 27 -6.92 0.21 1.29
N PRO A 28 -7.04 -0.61 2.34
CA PRO A 28 -6.20 -1.81 2.47
C PRO A 28 -6.64 -2.94 1.54
N ILE A 29 -7.90 -2.94 1.12
CA ILE A 29 -8.51 -3.88 0.17
C ILE A 29 -8.83 -3.12 -1.10
N GLY A 30 -8.30 -3.60 -2.23
CA GLY A 30 -8.62 -3.04 -3.53
C GLY A 30 -10.12 -3.18 -3.85
N PHE A 31 -10.71 -2.18 -4.49
CA PHE A 31 -12.11 -2.21 -4.94
C PHE A 31 -12.32 -3.14 -6.16
N ALA A 32 -11.34 -4.00 -6.50
CA ALA A 32 -11.35 -4.94 -7.62
C ALA A 32 -12.64 -5.76 -7.81
N LYS A 33 -13.47 -5.94 -6.77
CA LYS A 33 -14.74 -6.68 -6.87
C LYS A 33 -15.97 -5.83 -7.19
N ILE A 34 -15.88 -4.51 -7.18
CA ILE A 34 -16.96 -3.64 -7.68
C ILE A 34 -16.71 -3.50 -9.18
N SER A 35 -17.39 -4.34 -9.96
CA SER A 35 -17.25 -4.61 -11.41
C SER A 35 -17.19 -3.40 -12.38
N LYS A 36 -17.24 -2.18 -11.87
CA LYS A 36 -17.17 -0.92 -12.63
C LYS A 36 -15.84 -0.17 -12.44
N TRP A 37 -14.98 -0.60 -11.51
CA TRP A 37 -13.75 0.10 -11.07
C TRP A 37 -12.48 -0.76 -11.18
N GLU A 38 -12.49 -1.75 -12.08
CA GLU A 38 -11.39 -2.70 -12.33
C GLU A 38 -10.06 -2.01 -12.72
N ASN A 39 -10.14 -0.81 -13.32
CA ASN A 39 -8.98 -0.03 -13.78
C ASN A 39 -8.49 1.03 -12.77
N THR A 40 -9.15 1.16 -11.62
CA THR A 40 -8.88 2.23 -10.62
C THR A 40 -8.29 1.71 -9.32
N ASP A 41 -7.84 0.45 -9.30
CA ASP A 41 -7.21 -0.13 -8.13
C ASP A 41 -5.80 0.43 -7.95
N PHE A 42 -5.73 1.67 -7.42
CA PHE A 42 -4.52 2.44 -7.17
C PHE A 42 -3.45 1.57 -6.50
N ASN A 43 -3.89 0.78 -5.52
CA ASN A 43 -3.13 -0.22 -4.81
C ASN A 43 -2.45 -1.27 -5.69
N VAL A 44 -3.17 -1.84 -6.66
CA VAL A 44 -2.64 -2.87 -7.56
C VAL A 44 -1.70 -2.24 -8.57
N SER A 45 -2.06 -1.08 -9.12
CA SER A 45 -1.22 -0.35 -10.08
C SER A 45 0.09 0.14 -9.46
N GLU A 46 0.05 0.69 -8.23
CA GLU A 46 1.23 1.15 -7.50
C GLU A 46 2.10 -0.03 -7.08
N MET A 47 1.51 -1.12 -6.60
CA MET A 47 2.27 -2.32 -6.23
C MET A 47 2.94 -2.96 -7.46
N ALA A 48 2.25 -3.01 -8.61
CA ALA A 48 2.84 -3.45 -9.87
C ALA A 48 3.97 -2.54 -10.34
N ARG A 49 3.81 -1.22 -10.13
CA ARG A 49 4.87 -0.23 -10.41
C ARG A 49 6.09 -0.46 -9.52
N PHE A 50 5.88 -0.66 -8.21
CA PHE A 50 6.97 -0.95 -7.27
C PHE A 50 7.71 -2.23 -7.62
N LYS A 51 6.97 -3.28 -8.02
CA LYS A 51 7.55 -4.54 -8.48
C LYS A 51 8.34 -4.38 -9.79
N LYS A 52 7.82 -3.61 -10.75
CA LYS A 52 8.47 -3.35 -12.04
C LYS A 52 9.81 -2.62 -11.90
N PHE A 53 9.91 -1.70 -10.93
CA PHE A 53 11.11 -0.90 -10.70
C PHE A 53 12.01 -1.43 -9.56
N GLY A 54 11.66 -2.57 -8.94
CA GLY A 54 12.47 -3.19 -7.89
C GLY A 54 12.50 -2.43 -6.56
N PHE A 55 11.45 -1.68 -6.23
CA PHE A 55 11.34 -0.93 -4.96
C PHE A 55 11.01 -1.85 -3.78
N GLU A 56 11.91 -2.76 -3.41
CA GLU A 56 11.68 -3.80 -2.41
C GLU A 56 11.22 -3.24 -1.06
N ARG A 57 11.86 -2.15 -0.59
CA ARG A 57 11.48 -1.51 0.68
C ARG A 57 10.08 -0.93 0.65
N LYS A 58 9.67 -0.31 -0.48
CA LYS A 58 8.31 0.21 -0.65
C LYS A 58 7.28 -0.90 -0.68
N ILE A 59 7.58 -2.03 -1.32
CA ILE A 59 6.67 -3.19 -1.38
C ILE A 59 6.40 -3.72 0.04
N LYS A 60 7.45 -3.87 0.84
CA LYS A 60 7.33 -4.33 2.23
C LYS A 60 6.47 -3.36 3.06
N GLN A 61 6.80 -2.07 3.01
CA GLN A 61 6.07 -1.04 3.76
C GLN A 61 4.61 -0.91 3.29
N ALA A 62 4.34 -0.99 1.99
CA ALA A 62 2.98 -0.97 1.46
C ALA A 62 2.16 -2.18 1.94
N SER A 63 2.77 -3.37 2.03
CA SER A 63 2.13 -4.57 2.58
C SER A 63 1.84 -4.43 4.07
N GLU A 64 2.77 -3.89 4.86
CA GLU A 64 2.58 -3.61 6.29
C GLU A 64 1.45 -2.60 6.50
N MET A 65 1.41 -1.51 5.72
CA MET A 65 0.36 -0.50 5.81
C MET A 65 -1.03 -1.06 5.50
N ARG A 66 -1.15 -1.96 4.51
CA ARG A 66 -2.41 -2.67 4.25
C ARG A 66 -2.86 -3.51 5.44
N LEU A 67 -1.93 -4.25 6.06
CA LEU A 67 -2.25 -5.08 7.22
C LEU A 67 -2.71 -4.19 8.41
N TYR A 68 -2.02 -3.08 8.66
CA TYR A 68 -2.42 -2.13 9.69
C TYR A 68 -3.78 -1.49 9.40
N GLY A 69 -4.07 -1.17 8.15
CA GLY A 69 -5.39 -0.68 7.72
C GLY A 69 -6.50 -1.71 7.99
N MET A 70 -6.28 -2.98 7.65
CA MET A 70 -7.24 -4.05 7.96
C MET A 70 -7.50 -4.18 9.46
N ILE A 71 -6.43 -4.20 10.27
CA ILE A 71 -6.55 -4.29 11.74
C ILE A 71 -7.32 -3.07 12.27
N PHE A 72 -7.02 -1.87 11.77
CA PHE A 72 -7.70 -0.64 12.17
C PHE A 72 -9.22 -0.71 11.93
N TYR A 73 -9.66 -1.14 10.75
CA TYR A 73 -11.10 -1.27 10.46
C TYR A 73 -11.77 -2.38 11.28
N ILE A 74 -11.08 -3.48 11.56
CA ILE A 74 -11.58 -4.53 12.46
C ILE A 74 -11.75 -3.97 13.87
N SER A 75 -10.75 -3.27 14.40
CA SER A 75 -10.80 -2.65 15.72
C SER A 75 -11.94 -1.64 15.84
N ILE A 76 -12.14 -0.77 14.83
CA ILE A 76 -13.28 0.16 14.80
C ILE A 76 -14.60 -0.60 14.81
N THR A 77 -14.72 -1.65 14.02
CA THR A 77 -15.96 -2.45 13.95
C THR A 77 -16.31 -3.08 15.29
N ILE A 78 -15.30 -3.63 16.00
CA ILE A 78 -15.45 -4.19 17.35
C ILE A 78 -15.90 -3.11 18.34
N LEU A 79 -15.24 -1.95 18.34
CA LEU A 79 -15.59 -0.83 19.22
C LEU A 79 -17.02 -0.33 18.94
N LEU A 80 -17.40 -0.14 17.67
CA LEU A 80 -18.75 0.26 17.30
C LEU A 80 -19.77 -0.77 17.77
N THR A 81 -19.51 -2.06 17.58
CA THR A 81 -20.41 -3.13 18.04
C THR A 81 -20.53 -3.13 19.57
N TYR A 82 -19.44 -2.88 20.29
CA TYR A 82 -19.44 -2.80 21.75
C TYR A 82 -20.22 -1.59 22.29
N PHE A 83 -20.13 -0.42 21.64
CA PHE A 83 -20.80 0.80 22.09
C PHE A 83 -22.26 0.92 21.62
N LEU A 84 -22.63 0.32 20.48
CA LEU A 84 -24.00 0.35 19.95
C LEU A 84 -24.83 -0.89 20.33
N GLY A 85 -24.19 -1.96 20.78
CA GLY A 85 -24.82 -3.23 21.15
C GLY A 85 -25.29 -3.30 22.60
#